data_AF-A0A4U8YJ00-F1
#
_entry.id   AF-A0A4U8YJ00-F1
#
_cell.length_a   1.000
_cell.length_b   1.000
_cell.length_c   1.000
_cell.angle_alpha   90.00
_cell.angle_beta   90.00
_cell.angle_gamma   90.00
#
_symmetry.space_group_name_H-M   'P 1'
#
loop_
_entity.id
_entity.type
_entity.pdbx_description
1 polymer ?
#
loop_
_entity_poly.entity_id
_entity_poly.type
_entity_poly.pdbx_seq_one_letter_code
_entity_poly.pdbx_strand_id
1 'polypeptide(L)'
;MRSVQITHRNEIPMPPLPSALVESLRNIGYRIDSALADIIDNSITASAKNITVRFLWNDGDPWVAVIDDGCGMNSESLKAAMRFGSTSPSTQRTRCDLGRFGLGMKTASISQCQVVTVCSKSAGNLSACEWDLNRISSNDPSGWLLGIINEAAIKEDLQLSSIVEELLVNKNSGTIVLWRGLDKALAGTEKIDSERKFSEIMDNARSHLELVFHRFLAPDPGHKMIRIDFNQSPLIAFNPFGPAIPARQELPVESICINSELINIQPFVLPHRNKVSREDYDRYAGEGGYLQNQGFYVYRNRRLIVKSTWFRLIKKDELNKLIRVKIDIPNTLDHIWGINVNKSQVTPPEVVRKQLKSIINRISGRGKNVFKRKAAQLRPKGKIVVWNREIKNGKIKYSINSNHPLLSDILNKIPPEFRVKIENSYRMIAESFPHDIHYNDAANDEVDFYQENDPKATIHLCTEMIAAMKSCGIIGDELRKKLIETEIPGATEQLIDKLIRPEDRLC
;
A
#
# COMPACT_ATOMS: atom_id res chain seq x y z
N MET A 1 8.83 33.83 -40.70
CA MET A 1 8.08 34.91 -40.04
C MET A 1 9.02 35.60 -39.06
N ARG A 2 9.39 36.87 -39.31
CA ARG A 2 10.13 37.66 -38.31
C ARG A 2 9.15 38.02 -37.20
N SER A 3 9.46 37.64 -35.95
CA SER A 3 8.66 37.99 -34.78
C SER A 3 8.57 39.51 -34.69
N VAL A 4 7.36 40.05 -34.74
CA VAL A 4 7.09 41.47 -34.47
C VAL A 4 7.36 41.66 -32.98
N GLN A 5 8.51 42.25 -32.63
CA GLN A 5 8.79 42.66 -31.26
C GLN A 5 8.20 44.04 -31.04
N ILE A 6 7.30 44.16 -30.06
CA ILE A 6 6.75 45.43 -29.61
C ILE A 6 7.90 46.22 -28.96
N THR A 7 8.35 47.29 -29.60
CA THR A 7 9.52 48.10 -29.20
C THR A 7 9.21 49.18 -28.17
N HIS A 8 7.92 49.50 -27.95
CA HIS A 8 7.48 50.48 -26.96
C HIS A 8 6.56 49.80 -25.94
N ARG A 9 7.11 49.38 -24.81
CA ARG A 9 6.35 48.81 -23.68
C ARG A 9 6.69 49.54 -22.38
N ASN A 10 5.67 49.89 -21.61
CA ASN A 10 5.82 50.29 -20.23
C ASN A 10 5.58 49.06 -19.36
N GLU A 11 6.50 48.77 -18.45
CA GLU A 11 6.40 47.66 -17.51
C GLU A 11 6.04 48.22 -16.13
N ILE A 12 5.03 47.63 -15.50
CA ILE A 12 4.67 47.93 -14.12
C ILE A 12 4.79 46.65 -13.28
N PRO A 13 5.35 46.71 -12.06
CA PRO A 13 5.42 45.57 -11.17
C PRO A 13 4.02 45.17 -10.70
N MET A 14 3.63 43.92 -10.96
CA MET A 14 2.35 43.35 -10.53
C MET A 14 2.60 42.15 -9.59
N PRO A 15 3.09 42.39 -8.35
CA PRO A 15 3.25 41.30 -7.39
C PRO A 15 1.87 40.72 -7.02
N PRO A 16 1.79 39.43 -6.66
CA PRO A 16 0.54 38.85 -6.20
C PRO A 16 0.08 39.50 -4.89
N LEU A 17 -1.21 39.80 -4.80
CA LEU A 17 -1.83 40.25 -3.55
C LEU A 17 -1.62 39.18 -2.47
N PRO A 18 -0.99 39.52 -1.32
CA PRO A 18 -0.66 38.52 -0.31
C PRO A 18 -1.89 37.79 0.22
N SER A 19 -2.97 38.52 0.50
CA SER A 19 -4.26 38.01 0.97
C SER A 19 -4.82 36.91 0.04
N ALA A 20 -5.00 37.23 -1.24
CA ALA A 20 -5.55 36.32 -2.24
C ALA A 20 -4.66 35.09 -2.50
N LEU A 21 -3.34 35.28 -2.54
CA LEU A 21 -2.41 34.18 -2.77
C LEU A 21 -2.31 33.26 -1.55
N VAL A 22 -2.25 33.80 -0.32
CA VAL A 22 -2.27 33.00 0.91
C VAL A 22 -3.52 32.12 0.94
N GLU A 23 -4.70 32.69 0.73
CA GLU A 23 -5.96 31.93 0.74
C GLU A 23 -5.97 30.79 -0.30
N SER A 24 -5.48 31.08 -1.52
CA SER A 24 -5.33 30.08 -2.58
C SER A 24 -4.38 28.95 -2.18
N LEU A 25 -3.22 29.28 -1.58
CA LEU A 25 -2.23 28.30 -1.12
C LEU A 25 -2.75 27.49 0.06
N ARG A 26 -3.55 28.08 0.95
CA ARG A 26 -4.20 27.38 2.06
C ARG A 26 -5.10 26.26 1.53
N ASN A 27 -5.77 26.46 0.39
CA ASN A 27 -6.76 25.54 -0.19
C ASN A 27 -6.19 24.54 -1.21
N ILE A 28 -4.87 24.39 -1.29
CA ILE A 28 -4.20 23.52 -2.29
C ILE A 28 -4.36 22.01 -2.02
N GLY A 29 -5.06 21.63 -0.95
CA GLY A 29 -5.49 20.24 -0.68
C GLY A 29 -4.49 19.36 0.07
N TYR A 30 -3.55 19.95 0.82
CA TYR A 30 -2.73 19.18 1.75
C TYR A 30 -3.55 18.69 2.94
N ARG A 31 -3.32 17.44 3.31
CA ARG A 31 -3.69 16.89 4.62
C ARG A 31 -2.47 16.95 5.54
N ILE A 32 -2.68 16.96 6.86
CA ILE A 32 -1.59 17.13 7.83
C ILE A 32 -0.49 16.06 7.68
N ASP A 33 -0.86 14.83 7.34
CA ASP A 33 0.03 13.70 7.14
C ASP A 33 1.01 13.96 5.98
N SER A 34 0.46 14.40 4.84
CA SER A 34 1.26 14.82 3.67
C SER A 34 2.09 16.07 3.93
N ALA A 35 1.57 17.01 4.73
CA ALA A 35 2.25 18.26 5.06
C ALA A 35 3.46 18.03 6.00
N LEU A 36 3.29 17.19 7.03
CA LEU A 36 4.39 16.76 7.90
C LEU A 36 5.44 15.99 7.11
N ALA A 37 5.01 15.10 6.20
CA ALA A 37 5.94 14.38 5.35
C ALA A 37 6.77 15.30 4.44
N ASP A 38 6.20 16.41 3.98
CA ASP A 38 6.93 17.43 3.21
C ASP A 38 7.95 18.21 4.04
N ILE A 39 7.71 18.43 5.34
CA ILE A 39 8.72 19.01 6.24
C ILE A 39 9.84 18.00 6.48
N ILE A 40 9.50 16.76 6.82
CA ILE A 40 10.46 15.68 7.08
C ILE A 40 11.35 15.42 5.85
N ASP A 41 10.81 15.50 4.63
CA ASP A 41 11.61 15.42 3.39
C ASP A 41 12.74 16.47 3.36
N ASN A 42 12.52 17.69 3.90
CA ASN A 42 13.57 18.71 3.98
C ASN A 42 14.60 18.37 5.07
N SER A 43 14.17 17.85 6.22
CA SER A 43 15.07 17.38 7.27
C SER A 43 16.00 16.26 6.77
N ILE A 44 15.47 15.31 5.99
CA ILE A 44 16.27 14.27 5.32
C ILE A 44 17.24 14.89 4.30
N THR A 45 16.79 15.87 3.53
CA THR A 45 17.63 16.58 2.55
C THR A 45 18.75 17.37 3.25
N ALA A 46 18.49 17.92 4.44
CA ALA A 46 19.45 18.54 5.33
C ALA A 46 20.38 17.53 6.05
N SER A 47 20.31 16.26 5.67
CA SER A 47 21.12 15.15 6.21
C SER A 47 20.91 14.88 7.69
N ALA A 48 19.71 15.17 8.22
CA ALA A 48 19.33 14.82 9.58
C ALA A 48 19.32 13.30 9.79
N LYS A 49 19.77 12.88 10.98
CA LYS A 49 19.74 11.48 11.44
C LYS A 49 18.61 11.25 12.44
N ASN A 50 18.26 12.27 13.20
CA ASN A 50 17.21 12.25 14.20
C ASN A 50 16.23 13.37 13.87
N ILE A 51 14.97 13.00 13.66
CA ILE A 51 13.88 13.90 13.36
C ILE A 51 12.80 13.64 14.39
N THR A 52 12.31 14.68 15.02
CA THR A 52 11.38 14.57 16.13
C THR A 52 10.15 15.40 15.83
N VAL A 53 8.98 14.80 15.93
CA VAL A 53 7.70 15.51 15.86
C VAL A 53 7.17 15.65 17.28
N ARG A 54 6.99 16.89 17.71
CA ARG A 54 6.33 17.24 18.97
C ARG A 54 4.97 17.85 18.68
N PHE A 55 3.97 17.48 19.44
CA PHE A 55 2.64 18.08 19.33
C PHE A 55 1.91 18.01 20.66
N LEU A 56 1.03 18.98 20.88
CA LEU A 56 0.20 19.05 22.08
C LEU A 56 -1.13 19.72 21.74
N TRP A 57 -2.21 19.28 22.40
CA TRP A 57 -3.53 19.88 22.26
C TRP A 57 -3.60 21.31 22.83
N ASN A 58 -2.88 21.55 23.93
CA ASN A 58 -2.68 22.86 24.54
C ASN A 58 -4.01 23.62 24.76
N ASP A 59 -4.93 22.98 25.47
CA ASP A 59 -6.21 23.55 25.93
C ASP A 59 -7.03 24.27 24.85
N GLY A 60 -7.02 23.73 23.62
CA GLY A 60 -7.77 24.26 22.49
C GLY A 60 -6.97 25.11 21.50
N ASP A 61 -5.69 25.34 21.76
CA ASP A 61 -4.76 25.96 20.81
C ASP A 61 -3.61 25.01 20.47
N PRO A 62 -3.89 23.92 19.72
CA PRO A 62 -2.90 22.91 19.45
C PRO A 62 -1.74 23.45 18.62
N TRP A 63 -0.61 22.78 18.76
CA TRP A 63 0.59 23.06 18.00
C TRP A 63 1.30 21.79 17.58
N VAL A 64 2.07 21.90 16.51
CA VAL A 64 2.92 20.81 16.00
C VAL A 64 4.28 21.38 15.62
N ALA A 65 5.35 20.74 16.06
CA ALA A 65 6.72 21.09 15.74
C ALA A 65 7.45 19.91 15.13
N VAL A 66 8.17 20.14 14.03
CA VAL A 66 9.13 19.19 13.47
C VAL A 66 10.53 19.73 13.74
N ILE A 67 11.35 18.91 14.39
CA ILE A 67 12.70 19.25 14.81
C ILE A 67 13.68 18.28 14.19
N ASP A 68 14.80 18.76 13.67
CA ASP A 68 15.85 17.93 13.09
C ASP A 68 17.26 18.35 13.49
N ASP A 69 18.19 17.39 13.44
CA ASP A 69 19.62 17.59 13.69
C ASP A 69 20.44 17.75 12.40
N GLY A 70 19.83 18.28 11.33
CA GLY A 70 20.48 18.54 10.05
C GLY A 70 21.48 19.70 10.10
N CYS A 71 21.96 20.14 8.93
CA CYS A 71 22.96 21.20 8.81
C CYS A 71 22.49 22.61 9.23
N GLY A 72 21.17 22.82 9.31
CA GLY A 72 20.55 24.10 9.61
C GLY A 72 20.85 25.20 8.59
N MET A 73 20.47 26.43 8.94
CA MET A 73 20.58 27.61 8.09
C MET A 73 21.03 28.82 8.91
N ASN A 74 21.87 29.67 8.30
CA ASN A 74 22.16 31.00 8.85
C ASN A 74 21.01 31.98 8.53
N SER A 75 21.08 33.20 9.07
CA SER A 75 20.02 34.22 8.90
C SER A 75 19.65 34.50 7.44
N GLU A 76 20.64 34.66 6.56
CA GLU A 76 20.41 34.96 5.13
C GLU A 76 19.78 33.76 4.41
N SER A 77 20.30 32.57 4.66
CA SER A 77 19.79 31.33 4.08
C SER A 77 18.36 31.05 4.56
N LEU A 78 18.06 31.33 5.84
CA LEU A 78 16.72 31.20 6.40
C LEU A 78 15.74 32.19 5.75
N LYS A 79 16.12 33.46 5.59
CA LYS A 79 15.31 34.46 4.88
C LYS A 79 15.04 34.04 3.43
N ALA A 80 16.06 33.56 2.73
CA ALA A 80 15.92 33.05 1.37
C ALA A 80 15.06 31.78 1.33
N ALA A 81 15.20 30.90 2.32
CA ALA A 81 14.39 29.71 2.47
C ALA A 81 12.93 30.07 2.71
N MET A 82 12.62 31.12 3.47
CA MET A 82 11.24 31.57 3.68
C MET A 82 10.63 32.20 2.43
N ARG A 83 11.40 32.77 1.50
CA ARG A 83 10.85 33.37 0.28
C ARG A 83 10.15 32.32 -0.63
N PHE A 84 8.95 32.64 -1.11
CA PHE A 84 8.27 31.84 -2.14
C PHE A 84 9.06 31.82 -3.45
N GLY A 85 9.16 30.64 -4.09
CA GLY A 85 9.84 30.50 -5.38
C GLY A 85 11.35 30.76 -5.35
N SER A 86 12.00 30.61 -4.18
CA SER A 86 13.44 30.88 -4.02
C SER A 86 14.37 29.94 -4.78
N THR A 87 13.89 28.81 -5.29
CA THR A 87 14.65 27.90 -6.13
C THR A 87 13.88 27.60 -7.40
N SER A 88 14.44 27.94 -8.57
CA SER A 88 13.84 27.60 -9.85
C SER A 88 13.67 26.08 -9.99
N PRO A 89 12.57 25.58 -10.58
CA PRO A 89 12.45 24.18 -10.99
C PRO A 89 13.53 23.73 -11.98
N SER A 90 14.21 24.68 -12.64
CA SER A 90 15.29 24.43 -13.60
C SER A 90 16.69 24.33 -12.98
N THR A 91 16.87 24.64 -11.70
CA THR A 91 18.17 24.53 -11.04
C THR A 91 18.53 23.05 -10.84
N GLN A 92 19.74 22.64 -11.23
CA GLN A 92 20.20 21.24 -11.11
C GLN A 92 20.30 20.84 -9.64
N ARG A 93 19.47 19.89 -9.21
CA ARG A 93 19.40 19.41 -7.82
C ARG A 93 20.30 18.20 -7.60
N THR A 94 20.66 17.95 -6.35
CA THR A 94 21.41 16.73 -6.01
C THR A 94 20.55 15.50 -6.28
N ARG A 95 21.18 14.37 -6.65
CA ARG A 95 20.47 13.13 -6.95
C ARG A 95 19.63 12.59 -5.78
N CYS A 96 19.96 13.00 -4.55
CA CYS A 96 19.26 12.56 -3.34
C CYS A 96 18.15 13.50 -2.88
N ASP A 97 17.96 14.65 -3.55
CA ASP A 97 16.94 15.63 -3.15
C ASP A 97 15.52 15.03 -3.27
N LEU A 98 14.72 15.24 -2.22
CA LEU A 98 13.33 14.81 -2.11
C LEU A 98 12.34 15.96 -2.44
N GLY A 99 12.82 17.18 -2.64
CA GLY A 99 12.03 18.33 -3.05
C GLY A 99 12.19 18.65 -4.55
N ARG A 100 11.14 19.22 -5.18
CA ARG A 100 11.20 19.66 -6.60
C ARG A 100 10.87 21.13 -6.85
N PHE A 101 9.92 21.71 -6.11
CA PHE A 101 9.35 23.02 -6.46
C PHE A 101 9.85 24.17 -5.56
N GLY A 102 10.61 23.87 -4.50
CA GLY A 102 11.01 24.89 -3.51
C GLY A 102 9.83 25.48 -2.72
N LEU A 103 8.62 24.95 -2.92
CA LEU A 103 7.37 25.39 -2.30
C LEU A 103 6.92 24.48 -1.15
N GLY A 104 7.34 23.20 -1.15
CA GLY A 104 6.81 22.13 -0.29
C GLY A 104 6.58 22.52 1.16
N MET A 105 7.64 22.89 1.90
CA MET A 105 7.51 23.33 3.31
C MET A 105 6.52 24.48 3.50
N LYS A 106 6.57 25.50 2.62
CA LYS A 106 5.78 26.73 2.76
C LYS A 106 4.31 26.45 2.55
N THR A 107 4.00 25.81 1.42
CA THR A 107 2.63 25.46 1.05
C THR A 107 2.05 24.41 1.99
N ALA A 108 2.87 23.44 2.42
CA ALA A 108 2.49 22.48 3.46
C ALA A 108 2.15 23.20 4.77
N SER A 109 3.03 24.07 5.28
CA SER A 109 2.80 24.76 6.55
C SER A 109 1.58 25.67 6.51
N ILE A 110 1.49 26.55 5.52
CA ILE A 110 0.39 27.51 5.36
C ILE A 110 -0.95 26.81 5.18
N SER A 111 -0.97 25.64 4.54
CA SER A 111 -2.19 24.86 4.41
C SER A 111 -2.74 24.30 5.72
N GLN A 112 -1.90 24.18 6.77
CA GLN A 112 -2.28 23.55 8.04
C GLN A 112 -2.40 24.56 9.20
N CYS A 113 -1.67 25.67 9.18
CA CYS A 113 -1.58 26.59 10.32
C CYS A 113 -1.72 28.07 9.92
N GLN A 114 -1.96 28.94 10.92
CA GLN A 114 -2.00 30.39 10.75
C GLN A 114 -0.65 31.07 10.99
N VAL A 115 0.18 30.47 11.86
CA VAL A 115 1.51 30.96 12.18
C VAL A 115 2.52 29.84 11.97
N VAL A 116 3.54 30.10 11.16
CA VAL A 116 4.70 29.22 11.01
C VAL A 116 5.97 29.93 11.46
N THR A 117 6.58 29.41 12.52
CA THR A 117 7.84 29.88 13.07
C THR A 117 8.93 28.88 12.68
N VAL A 118 10.02 29.35 12.08
CA VAL A 118 11.19 28.53 11.76
C VAL A 118 12.39 29.04 12.54
N CYS A 119 12.91 28.21 13.44
CA CYS A 119 14.16 28.45 14.16
C CYS A 119 15.22 27.51 13.62
N SER A 120 16.33 28.04 13.12
CA SER A 120 17.42 27.23 12.59
C SER A 120 18.73 27.65 13.22
N LYS A 121 19.55 26.65 13.55
CA LYS A 121 20.88 26.83 14.12
C LYS A 121 21.91 26.31 13.12
N SER A 122 22.94 27.10 12.84
CA SER A 122 24.05 26.67 11.98
C SER A 122 25.36 27.22 12.52
N ALA A 123 26.36 26.35 12.65
CA ALA A 123 27.64 26.66 13.28
C ALA A 123 27.50 27.37 14.64
N GLY A 124 26.53 26.93 15.45
CA GLY A 124 26.26 27.48 16.79
C GLY A 124 25.34 28.71 16.82
N ASN A 125 25.15 29.41 15.70
CA ASN A 125 24.35 30.63 15.64
C ASN A 125 22.87 30.32 15.39
N LEU A 126 22.00 30.84 16.26
CA LEU A 126 20.55 30.69 16.13
C LEU A 126 19.96 31.83 15.28
N SER A 127 19.02 31.51 14.41
CA SER A 127 18.26 32.48 13.62
C SER A 127 16.80 32.02 13.56
N ALA A 128 15.87 32.97 13.70
CA ALA A 128 14.45 32.66 13.72
C ALA A 128 13.67 33.63 12.82
N CYS A 129 12.72 33.07 12.08
CA CYS A 129 11.82 33.81 11.20
C CYS A 129 10.39 33.29 11.34
N GLU A 130 9.41 34.16 11.13
CA GLU A 130 8.01 33.81 11.28
C GLU A 130 7.15 34.39 10.17
N TRP A 131 6.22 33.57 9.70
CA TRP A 131 5.07 34.02 8.95
C TRP A 131 3.82 33.92 9.81
N ASP A 132 3.19 35.07 10.03
CA ASP A 132 1.85 35.21 10.56
C ASP A 132 0.93 35.62 9.40
N LEU A 133 0.03 34.72 9.03
CA LEU A 133 -0.86 34.92 7.88
C LEU A 133 -1.91 36.01 8.12
N ASN A 134 -2.28 36.29 9.37
CA ASN A 134 -3.19 37.38 9.71
C ASN A 134 -2.48 38.72 9.50
N ARG A 135 -1.21 38.82 9.92
CA ARG A 135 -0.37 39.99 9.67
C ARG A 135 -0.11 40.21 8.18
N ILE A 136 0.16 39.15 7.43
CA ILE A 136 0.39 39.26 5.98
C ILE A 136 -0.89 39.73 5.26
N SER A 137 -2.05 39.20 5.65
CA SER A 137 -3.33 39.54 5.01
C SER A 137 -3.82 40.95 5.35
N SER A 138 -3.55 41.42 6.58
CA SER A 138 -4.02 42.75 7.05
C SER A 138 -3.20 43.92 6.51
N ASN A 139 -2.01 43.65 5.94
CA ASN A 139 -1.08 44.68 5.46
C ASN A 139 -1.12 44.89 3.94
N ASP A 140 -2.23 44.57 3.27
CA ASP A 140 -2.44 44.88 1.85
C ASP A 140 -2.53 46.43 1.68
N PRO A 141 -1.58 47.14 1.01
CA PRO A 141 -0.70 46.72 -0.10
C PRO A 141 0.81 46.67 0.19
N SER A 142 1.25 46.74 1.44
CA SER A 142 2.67 46.78 1.87
C SER A 142 3.47 45.51 1.50
N GLY A 143 2.80 44.46 1.03
CA GLY A 143 3.41 43.26 0.49
C GLY A 143 3.64 42.14 1.51
N TRP A 144 4.54 41.22 1.17
CA TRP A 144 4.83 40.04 1.98
C TRP A 144 5.78 40.39 3.14
N LEU A 145 5.30 40.26 4.37
CA LEU A 145 6.08 40.52 5.57
C LEU A 145 6.63 39.22 6.18
N LEU A 146 7.90 39.25 6.57
CA LEU A 146 8.56 38.18 7.33
C LEU A 146 8.97 38.74 8.69
N GLY A 147 8.46 38.16 9.77
CA GLY A 147 8.91 38.49 11.12
C GLY A 147 10.31 37.93 11.35
N ILE A 148 11.22 38.77 11.83
CA ILE A 148 12.54 38.32 12.31
C ILE A 148 12.48 38.26 13.83
N ILE A 149 12.66 37.06 14.39
CA ILE A 149 12.58 36.84 15.83
C ILE A 149 14.01 36.84 16.38
N ASN A 150 14.26 37.72 17.35
CA ASN A 150 15.55 37.78 18.05
C ASN A 150 15.55 36.85 19.28
N GLU A 151 16.72 36.64 19.89
CA GLU A 151 16.84 35.73 21.03
C GLU A 151 16.00 36.14 22.26
N ALA A 152 15.76 37.44 22.47
CA ALA A 152 14.91 37.91 23.56
C ALA A 152 13.46 37.47 23.35
N ALA A 153 12.93 37.66 22.15
CA ALA A 153 11.57 37.24 21.78
C ALA A 153 11.40 35.71 21.82
N ILE A 154 12.46 34.94 21.52
CA ILE A 154 12.42 33.47 21.69
C ILE A 154 12.23 33.10 23.17
N LYS A 155 12.89 33.80 24.09
CA LYS A 155 12.77 33.54 25.54
C LYS A 155 11.43 34.00 26.13
N GLU A 156 10.82 35.02 25.55
CA GLU A 156 9.48 35.50 25.93
C GLU A 156 8.39 34.49 25.53
N ASP A 157 8.58 33.80 24.41
CA ASP A 157 7.72 32.70 23.96
C ASP A 157 8.07 31.41 24.72
N LEU A 158 7.44 31.20 25.87
CA LEU A 158 7.70 30.04 26.75
C LEU A 158 7.66 28.69 26.01
N GLN A 159 6.75 28.56 25.05
CA GLN A 159 6.59 27.36 24.25
C GLN A 159 7.79 27.16 23.31
N LEU A 160 8.14 28.19 22.53
CA LEU A 160 9.28 28.12 21.62
C LEU A 160 10.60 27.99 22.40
N SER A 161 10.78 28.71 23.50
CA SER A 161 11.94 28.62 24.38
C SER A 161 12.14 27.20 24.88
N SER A 162 11.08 26.57 25.38
CA SER A 162 11.13 25.19 25.88
C SER A 162 11.59 24.20 24.81
N ILE A 163 11.05 24.30 23.58
CA ILE A 163 11.43 23.41 22.47
C ILE A 163 12.89 23.66 22.03
N VAL A 164 13.31 24.93 21.97
CA VAL A 164 14.68 25.32 21.61
C VAL A 164 15.67 24.82 22.67
N GLU A 165 15.35 24.97 23.94
CA GLU A 165 16.16 24.51 25.08
C GLU A 165 16.32 22.99 25.09
N GLU A 166 15.24 22.23 24.90
CA GLU A 166 15.28 20.76 24.88
C GLU A 166 16.13 20.24 23.72
N LEU A 167 16.00 20.82 22.52
CA LEU A 167 16.43 20.15 21.29
C LEU A 167 17.53 20.85 20.47
N LEU A 168 17.73 22.17 20.60
CA LEU A 168 18.73 22.92 19.82
C LEU A 168 19.85 23.56 20.64
N VAL A 169 19.64 23.87 21.93
CA VAL A 169 20.65 24.58 22.75
C VAL A 169 21.98 23.82 22.77
N ASN A 170 21.95 22.51 23.01
CA ASN A 170 23.14 21.66 23.09
C ASN A 170 23.65 21.14 21.74
N LYS A 171 23.12 21.64 20.61
CA LYS A 171 23.51 21.23 19.26
C LYS A 171 24.26 22.35 18.55
N ASN A 172 25.16 21.99 17.62
CA ASN A 172 25.82 22.95 16.75
C ASN A 172 24.99 23.32 15.52
N SER A 173 24.03 22.47 15.15
CA SER A 173 23.12 22.69 14.04
C SER A 173 21.78 21.99 14.25
N GLY A 174 20.77 22.44 13.51
CA GLY A 174 19.44 21.83 13.48
C GLY A 174 18.38 22.84 13.08
N THR A 175 17.16 22.37 12.86
CA THR A 175 16.02 23.23 12.50
C THR A 175 14.77 22.80 13.24
N ILE A 176 13.97 23.78 13.67
CA ILE A 176 12.62 23.63 14.19
C ILE A 176 11.69 24.34 13.22
N VAL A 177 10.64 23.64 12.79
CA VAL A 177 9.48 24.22 12.11
C VAL A 177 8.27 24.04 13.03
N LEU A 178 7.78 25.14 13.60
CA LEU A 178 6.67 25.18 14.53
C LEU A 178 5.42 25.73 13.85
N TRP A 179 4.31 24.99 13.99
CA TRP A 179 2.98 25.34 13.52
C TRP A 179 2.07 25.68 14.69
N ARG A 180 1.42 26.84 14.62
CA ARG A 180 0.44 27.34 15.59
C ARG A 180 -0.84 27.84 14.92
N GLY A 181 -1.96 27.77 15.63
CA GLY A 181 -3.28 28.05 15.08
C GLY A 181 -3.67 27.05 14.00
N LEU A 182 -3.70 25.75 14.34
CA LEU A 182 -4.13 24.66 13.43
C LEU A 182 -5.65 24.65 13.24
N ASP A 183 -6.17 25.70 12.60
CA ASP A 183 -7.60 25.93 12.37
C ASP A 183 -8.26 24.88 11.46
N LYS A 184 -7.57 24.41 10.41
CA LYS A 184 -8.14 23.44 9.44
C LYS A 184 -8.35 22.05 10.01
N ALA A 185 -7.43 21.58 10.85
CA ALA A 185 -7.54 20.27 11.48
C ALA A 185 -8.80 20.18 12.37
N LEU A 186 -9.21 21.32 12.94
CA LEU A 186 -10.32 21.44 13.88
C LEU A 186 -11.61 21.95 13.26
N ALA A 187 -11.62 22.23 11.95
CA ALA A 187 -12.79 22.76 11.27
C ALA A 187 -13.98 21.78 11.35
N GLY A 188 -15.16 22.31 11.67
CA GLY A 188 -16.44 21.57 11.66
C GLY A 188 -16.66 20.60 12.82
N THR A 189 -15.89 20.71 13.91
CA THR A 189 -16.11 19.93 15.14
C THR A 189 -16.54 20.79 16.31
N GLU A 190 -17.39 20.24 17.18
CA GLU A 190 -17.69 20.85 18.46
C GLU A 190 -16.43 20.89 19.34
N LYS A 191 -16.33 21.86 20.25
CA LYS A 191 -15.15 22.05 21.11
C LYS A 191 -14.81 20.79 21.93
N ILE A 192 -15.82 20.02 22.35
CA ILE A 192 -15.67 18.84 23.20
C ILE A 192 -14.94 17.70 22.47
N ASP A 193 -15.18 17.51 21.18
CA ASP A 193 -14.58 16.41 20.39
C ASP A 193 -13.27 16.79 19.70
N SER A 194 -12.84 18.04 19.82
CA SER A 194 -11.73 18.57 19.05
C SER A 194 -10.37 18.00 19.46
N GLU A 195 -10.16 17.70 20.75
CA GLU A 195 -8.94 17.05 21.25
C GLU A 195 -8.81 15.61 20.75
N ARG A 196 -9.90 14.84 20.82
CA ARG A 196 -9.94 13.47 20.31
C ARG A 196 -9.65 13.44 18.82
N LYS A 197 -10.31 14.32 18.06
CA LYS A 197 -10.07 14.44 16.61
C LYS A 197 -8.61 14.82 16.30
N PHE A 198 -8.02 15.74 17.06
CA PHE A 198 -6.61 16.08 16.90
C PHE A 198 -5.70 14.88 17.13
N SER A 199 -5.97 14.08 18.17
CA SER A 199 -5.24 12.84 18.45
C SER A 199 -5.39 11.81 17.32
N GLU A 200 -6.61 11.57 16.83
CA GLU A 200 -6.87 10.68 15.68
C GLU A 200 -6.15 11.15 14.40
N ILE A 201 -6.09 12.47 14.17
CA ILE A 201 -5.36 13.06 13.06
C ILE A 201 -3.85 12.80 13.19
N MET A 202 -3.28 12.93 14.41
CA MET A 202 -1.86 12.64 14.67
C MET A 202 -1.53 11.15 14.54
N ASP A 203 -2.41 10.25 14.98
CA ASP A 203 -2.24 8.80 14.82
C ASP A 203 -2.26 8.38 13.35
N ASN A 204 -3.16 8.97 12.56
CA ASN A 204 -3.19 8.79 11.12
C ASN A 204 -1.92 9.32 10.45
N ALA A 205 -1.43 10.49 10.88
CA ALA A 205 -0.16 11.03 10.40
C ALA A 205 1.01 10.11 10.74
N ARG A 206 1.05 9.55 11.95
CA ARG A 206 2.06 8.57 12.35
C ARG A 206 2.06 7.36 11.42
N SER A 207 0.91 6.71 11.22
CA SER A 207 0.78 5.54 10.34
C SER A 207 1.16 5.86 8.89
N HIS A 208 0.80 7.06 8.41
CA HIS A 208 1.21 7.53 7.09
C HIS A 208 2.74 7.64 6.98
N LEU A 209 3.40 8.27 7.93
CA LEU A 209 4.85 8.46 7.94
C LEU A 209 5.60 7.13 8.08
N GLU A 210 5.09 6.21 8.91
CA GLU A 210 5.62 4.85 9.09
C GLU A 210 5.64 4.06 7.76
N LEU A 211 4.61 4.20 6.93
CA LEU A 211 4.54 3.61 5.60
C LEU A 211 5.42 4.37 4.59
N VAL A 212 5.34 5.70 4.58
CA VAL A 212 5.94 6.52 3.54
C VAL A 212 7.47 6.57 3.64
N PHE A 213 7.98 6.61 4.87
CA PHE A 213 9.40 6.62 5.20
C PHE A 213 9.92 5.24 5.64
N HIS A 214 9.16 4.15 5.49
CA HIS A 214 9.57 2.82 5.98
C HIS A 214 10.97 2.41 5.49
N ARG A 215 11.39 2.80 4.28
CA ARG A 215 12.73 2.49 3.75
C ARG A 215 13.84 3.37 4.31
N PHE A 216 13.53 4.47 4.96
CA PHE A 216 14.48 5.28 5.73
C PHE A 216 14.56 4.80 7.19
N LEU A 217 13.42 4.41 7.75
CA LEU A 217 13.29 3.84 9.09
C LEU A 217 13.91 2.43 9.18
N ALA A 218 13.74 1.60 8.15
CA ALA A 218 14.32 0.27 8.02
C ALA A 218 15.02 0.17 6.65
N PRO A 219 16.26 0.66 6.53
CA PRO A 219 16.98 0.74 5.26
C PRO A 219 17.41 -0.61 4.70
N ASP A 220 17.41 -0.72 3.38
CA ASP A 220 18.11 -1.78 2.65
C ASP A 220 19.63 -1.70 2.95
N PRO A 221 20.38 -2.82 2.86
CA PRO A 221 21.83 -2.83 3.07
C PRO A 221 22.56 -1.75 2.25
N GLY A 222 23.49 -1.04 2.89
CA GLY A 222 24.25 0.05 2.27
C GLY A 222 23.66 1.45 2.49
N HIS A 223 22.48 1.58 3.10
CA HIS A 223 21.90 2.86 3.47
C HIS A 223 21.89 3.10 4.98
N LYS A 224 21.97 4.38 5.38
CA LYS A 224 21.87 4.79 6.79
C LYS A 224 20.41 4.86 7.23
N MET A 225 20.17 4.42 8.46
CA MET A 225 18.88 4.53 9.15
C MET A 225 18.65 5.97 9.61
N ILE A 226 17.41 6.43 9.50
CA ILE A 226 16.94 7.71 10.05
C ILE A 226 15.97 7.39 11.18
N ARG A 227 16.14 8.04 12.33
CA ARG A 227 15.22 7.92 13.47
C ARG A 227 14.18 9.02 13.39
N ILE A 228 12.91 8.62 13.45
CA ILE A 228 11.78 9.56 13.52
C ILE A 228 10.94 9.17 14.72
N ASP A 229 10.54 10.12 15.57
CA ASP A 229 9.67 9.89 16.72
C ASP A 229 8.52 10.90 16.80
N PHE A 230 7.42 10.49 17.43
CA PHE A 230 6.28 11.33 17.80
C PHE A 230 6.22 11.38 19.31
N ASN A 231 6.39 12.57 19.93
CA ASN A 231 6.40 12.73 21.39
C ASN A 231 7.25 11.64 22.09
N GLN A 232 8.48 11.41 21.60
CA GLN A 232 9.47 10.43 22.08
C GLN A 232 9.13 8.96 21.77
N SER A 233 7.97 8.68 21.17
CA SER A 233 7.62 7.35 20.68
C SER A 233 8.14 7.13 19.25
N PRO A 234 9.14 6.23 19.04
CA PRO A 234 9.76 6.04 17.74
C PRO A 234 8.80 5.43 16.72
N LEU A 235 8.85 5.91 15.47
CA LEU A 235 8.08 5.36 14.36
C LEU A 235 8.60 3.98 13.99
N ILE A 236 7.69 3.05 13.70
CA ILE A 236 8.01 1.68 13.29
C ILE A 236 7.77 1.56 11.79
N ALA A 237 8.81 1.18 11.04
CA ALA A 237 8.71 0.99 9.60
C ALA A 237 7.58 0.01 9.22
N PHE A 238 6.65 0.44 8.36
CA PHE A 238 5.63 -0.44 7.79
C PHE A 238 5.97 -0.79 6.35
N ASN A 239 6.44 -2.02 6.13
CA ASN A 239 6.78 -2.52 4.80
C ASN A 239 5.53 -3.04 4.06
N PRO A 240 5.04 -2.38 3.00
CA PRO A 240 3.81 -2.80 2.31
C PRO A 240 3.95 -4.11 1.51
N PHE A 241 5.16 -4.66 1.39
CA PHE A 241 5.44 -5.91 0.67
C PHE A 241 5.31 -7.16 1.55
N GLY A 242 4.78 -7.02 2.76
CA GLY A 242 4.52 -8.14 3.66
C GLY A 242 5.74 -8.57 4.47
N PRO A 243 5.55 -9.55 5.38
CA PRO A 243 6.61 -10.02 6.25
C PRO A 243 7.72 -10.71 5.44
N ALA A 244 8.96 -10.59 5.91
CA ALA A 244 10.13 -11.20 5.29
C ALA A 244 10.23 -12.69 5.65
N ILE A 245 9.26 -13.47 5.17
CA ILE A 245 9.20 -14.93 5.37
C ILE A 245 9.33 -15.68 4.04
N PRO A 246 9.74 -16.96 4.06
CA PRO A 246 9.90 -17.75 2.83
C PRO A 246 8.65 -17.88 1.95
N ALA A 247 7.44 -17.69 2.53
CA ALA A 247 6.19 -17.73 1.79
C ALA A 247 5.93 -16.47 0.94
N ARG A 248 6.65 -15.36 1.17
CA ARG A 248 6.62 -14.17 0.33
C ARG A 248 7.38 -14.48 -0.97
N GLN A 249 6.74 -14.32 -2.12
CA GLN A 249 7.40 -14.51 -3.40
C GLN A 249 7.89 -13.17 -3.94
N GLU A 250 9.21 -13.03 -4.01
CA GLU A 250 9.86 -11.90 -4.66
C GLU A 250 10.16 -12.27 -6.12
N LEU A 251 9.62 -11.50 -7.05
CA LEU A 251 9.85 -11.72 -8.47
C LEU A 251 11.10 -10.94 -8.93
N PRO A 252 11.77 -11.38 -10.01
CA PRO A 252 12.95 -10.71 -10.53
C PRO A 252 12.71 -9.23 -10.80
N VAL A 253 13.71 -8.42 -10.51
CA VAL A 253 13.70 -6.98 -10.83
C VAL A 253 13.78 -6.82 -12.34
N GLU A 254 12.87 -6.02 -12.89
CA GLU A 254 12.90 -5.57 -14.28
C GLU A 254 13.30 -4.11 -14.33
N SER A 255 14.25 -3.76 -15.19
CA SER A 255 14.72 -2.39 -15.34
C SER A 255 14.28 -1.82 -16.69
N ILE A 256 13.74 -0.60 -16.67
CA ILE A 256 13.38 0.16 -17.87
C ILE A 256 14.30 1.37 -17.96
N CYS A 257 14.97 1.54 -19.10
CA CYS A 257 15.76 2.73 -19.37
C CYS A 257 14.90 3.78 -20.09
N ILE A 258 14.83 4.99 -19.53
CA ILE A 258 14.18 6.16 -20.13
C ILE A 258 15.15 7.33 -20.00
N ASN A 259 15.48 8.00 -21.11
CA ASN A 259 16.41 9.14 -21.13
C ASN A 259 17.74 8.85 -20.39
N SER A 260 18.29 7.64 -20.56
CA SER A 260 19.51 7.17 -19.89
C SER A 260 19.41 6.99 -18.37
N GLU A 261 18.20 7.03 -17.83
CA GLU A 261 17.91 6.80 -16.41
C GLU A 261 17.16 5.48 -16.22
N LEU A 262 17.45 4.77 -15.14
CA LEU A 262 16.90 3.44 -14.87
C LEU A 262 15.73 3.52 -13.90
N ILE A 263 14.62 2.89 -14.28
CA ILE A 263 13.46 2.62 -13.44
C ILE A 263 13.46 1.14 -13.09
N ASN A 264 13.46 0.81 -11.80
CA ASN A 264 13.43 -0.58 -11.35
C ASN A 264 12.03 -0.98 -10.90
N ILE A 265 11.55 -2.12 -11.39
CA ILE A 265 10.22 -2.64 -11.09
C ILE A 265 10.38 -4.04 -10.49
N GLN A 266 9.85 -4.23 -9.29
CA GLN A 266 9.92 -5.51 -8.58
C GLN A 266 8.54 -5.92 -8.09
N PRO A 267 7.94 -6.97 -8.69
CA PRO A 267 6.69 -7.53 -8.20
C PRO A 267 6.89 -8.43 -6.97
N PHE A 268 5.89 -8.42 -6.09
CA PHE A 268 5.81 -9.24 -4.87
C PHE A 268 4.43 -9.91 -4.82
N VAL A 269 4.42 -11.18 -4.38
CA VAL A 269 3.18 -11.89 -4.00
C VAL A 269 3.26 -12.18 -2.52
N LEU A 270 2.34 -11.59 -1.75
CA LEU A 270 2.28 -11.75 -0.30
C LEU A 270 1.84 -13.16 0.07
N PRO A 271 2.26 -13.65 1.25
CA PRO A 271 1.77 -14.91 1.79
C PRO A 271 0.24 -14.93 1.92
N HIS A 272 -0.36 -16.09 1.69
CA HIS A 272 -1.75 -16.34 2.03
C HIS A 272 -1.92 -16.48 3.55
N ARG A 273 -3.12 -16.18 4.11
CA ARG A 273 -3.46 -16.27 5.55
C ARG A 273 -2.91 -17.53 6.23
N ASN A 274 -3.09 -18.70 5.64
CA ASN A 274 -2.62 -20.00 6.17
C ASN A 274 -1.09 -20.18 6.24
N LYS A 275 -0.30 -19.20 5.78
CA LYS A 275 1.18 -19.21 5.76
C LYS A 275 1.79 -18.13 6.65
N VAL A 276 0.97 -17.37 7.37
CA VAL A 276 1.38 -16.30 8.29
C VAL A 276 0.57 -16.41 9.58
N SER A 277 1.05 -15.77 10.64
CA SER A 277 0.24 -15.60 11.85
C SER A 277 -0.99 -14.72 11.54
N ARG A 278 -2.06 -14.86 12.34
CA ARG A 278 -3.24 -14.01 12.21
C ARG A 278 -2.89 -12.54 12.44
N GLU A 279 -2.07 -12.27 13.46
CA GLU A 279 -1.58 -10.93 13.80
C GLU A 279 -0.81 -10.27 12.65
N ASP A 280 0.12 -11.01 12.02
CA ASP A 280 0.83 -10.50 10.84
C ASP A 280 -0.13 -10.31 9.66
N TYR A 281 -1.03 -11.26 9.41
CA TYR A 281 -1.99 -11.14 8.31
C TYR A 281 -2.83 -9.88 8.46
N ASP A 282 -3.37 -9.63 9.64
CA ASP A 282 -4.22 -8.46 9.93
C ASP A 282 -3.40 -7.16 9.86
N ARG A 283 -2.16 -7.16 10.39
CA ARG A 283 -1.25 -6.01 10.29
C ARG A 283 -0.93 -5.64 8.84
N TYR A 284 -0.56 -6.62 8.01
CA TYR A 284 -0.18 -6.37 6.61
C TYR A 284 -1.37 -6.21 5.66
N ALA A 285 -2.60 -6.43 6.13
CA ALA A 285 -3.81 -6.03 5.41
C ALA A 285 -3.79 -4.51 5.18
N GLY A 286 -3.29 -3.75 6.16
CA GLY A 286 -3.20 -2.29 6.13
C GLY A 286 -4.58 -1.60 6.11
N GLU A 287 -4.56 -0.29 6.00
CA GLU A 287 -5.78 0.53 5.90
C GLU A 287 -6.64 0.10 4.70
N GLY A 288 -7.91 -0.26 4.94
CA GLY A 288 -8.83 -0.73 3.90
C GLY A 288 -8.60 -2.19 3.43
N GLY A 289 -7.68 -2.92 4.05
CA GLY A 289 -7.45 -4.34 3.81
C GLY A 289 -6.68 -4.69 2.53
N TYR A 290 -6.45 -5.99 2.32
CA TYR A 290 -5.63 -6.50 1.21
C TYR A 290 -6.16 -6.08 -0.17
N LEU A 291 -7.49 -6.08 -0.33
CA LEU A 291 -8.13 -5.68 -1.58
C LEU A 291 -7.81 -4.23 -1.93
N GLN A 292 -7.82 -3.31 -0.97
CA GLN A 292 -7.53 -1.91 -1.24
C GLN A 292 -6.04 -1.63 -1.39
N ASN A 293 -5.19 -2.40 -0.71
CA ASN A 293 -3.75 -2.18 -0.75
C ASN A 293 -3.05 -2.82 -1.97
N GLN A 294 -3.75 -3.53 -2.85
CA GLN A 294 -3.15 -4.08 -4.07
C GLN A 294 -2.64 -3.01 -5.05
N GLY A 295 -1.62 -3.37 -5.83
CA GLY A 295 -1.14 -2.56 -6.94
C GLY A 295 0.31 -2.10 -6.85
N PHE A 296 0.59 -1.02 -7.59
CA PHE A 296 1.87 -0.37 -7.70
C PHE A 296 2.13 0.57 -6.52
N TYR A 297 3.37 0.55 -6.06
CA TYR A 297 3.94 1.42 -5.05
C TYR A 297 5.14 2.14 -5.67
N VAL A 298 5.00 3.44 -5.92
CA VAL A 298 6.01 4.24 -6.62
C VAL A 298 6.86 4.99 -5.61
N TYR A 299 8.17 4.79 -5.68
CA TYR A 299 9.18 5.41 -4.85
C TYR A 299 10.03 6.35 -5.67
N ARG A 300 10.27 7.55 -5.15
CA ARG A 300 11.32 8.44 -5.65
C ARG A 300 12.40 8.52 -4.59
N ASN A 301 13.64 8.16 -4.94
CA ASN A 301 14.76 8.22 -3.98
C ASN A 301 14.41 7.57 -2.62
N ARG A 302 13.80 6.37 -2.64
CA ARG A 302 13.33 5.60 -1.45
C ARG A 302 12.12 6.16 -0.71
N ARG A 303 11.66 7.37 -1.03
CA ARG A 303 10.42 7.97 -0.51
C ARG A 303 9.22 7.46 -1.30
N LEU A 304 8.26 6.81 -0.63
CA LEU A 304 7.02 6.35 -1.28
C LEU A 304 6.18 7.56 -1.68
N ILE A 305 5.93 7.79 -2.97
CA ILE A 305 5.09 8.89 -3.46
C ILE A 305 3.64 8.41 -3.63
N VAL A 306 3.44 7.22 -4.18
CA VAL A 306 2.09 6.69 -4.48
C VAL A 306 1.96 5.26 -3.97
N LYS A 307 0.87 4.99 -3.25
CA LYS A 307 0.50 3.66 -2.75
C LYS A 307 -0.68 3.06 -3.51
N SER A 308 -0.67 1.73 -3.67
CA SER A 308 -1.86 0.90 -3.96
C SER A 308 -2.69 1.32 -5.17
N THR A 309 -2.03 1.64 -6.29
CA THR A 309 -2.69 2.06 -7.54
C THR A 309 -2.45 1.07 -8.67
N TRP A 310 -3.41 0.90 -9.56
CA TRP A 310 -3.22 0.20 -10.82
C TRP A 310 -3.09 1.16 -12.02
N PHE A 311 -3.03 2.48 -11.80
CA PHE A 311 -3.04 3.51 -12.86
C PHE A 311 -4.16 3.31 -13.89
N ARG A 312 -5.32 2.81 -13.42
CA ARG A 312 -6.49 2.43 -14.24
C ARG A 312 -6.17 1.40 -15.33
N LEU A 313 -5.10 0.61 -15.17
CA LEU A 313 -4.75 -0.49 -16.08
C LEU A 313 -5.65 -1.70 -15.88
N ILE A 314 -5.99 -1.99 -14.63
CA ILE A 314 -6.93 -3.03 -14.22
C ILE A 314 -7.76 -2.52 -13.03
N LYS A 315 -8.90 -3.16 -12.79
CA LYS A 315 -9.70 -2.95 -11.56
C LYS A 315 -9.06 -3.71 -10.39
N LYS A 316 -9.30 -3.23 -9.18
CA LYS A 316 -8.99 -4.00 -7.97
C LYS A 316 -9.88 -5.25 -7.95
N ASP A 317 -9.28 -6.39 -7.68
CA ASP A 317 -9.92 -7.70 -7.74
C ASP A 317 -9.41 -8.60 -6.60
N GLU A 318 -10.24 -9.52 -6.14
CA GLU A 318 -9.95 -10.39 -4.98
C GLU A 318 -8.79 -11.34 -5.29
N LEU A 319 -8.72 -11.84 -6.53
CA LEU A 319 -7.64 -12.72 -7.00
C LEU A 319 -6.26 -12.04 -7.06
N ASN A 320 -6.24 -10.70 -7.04
CA ASN A 320 -5.04 -9.88 -7.05
C ASN A 320 -4.72 -9.25 -5.68
N LYS A 321 -5.51 -9.53 -4.63
CA LYS A 321 -5.40 -8.85 -3.32
C LYS A 321 -4.04 -9.00 -2.64
N LEU A 322 -3.28 -10.06 -2.97
CA LEU A 322 -1.94 -10.32 -2.45
C LEU A 322 -0.81 -9.78 -3.33
N ILE A 323 -1.13 -9.12 -4.46
CA ILE A 323 -0.11 -8.60 -5.38
C ILE A 323 0.28 -7.19 -4.97
N ARG A 324 1.59 -6.95 -4.86
CA ARG A 324 2.19 -5.63 -4.68
C ARG A 324 3.33 -5.47 -5.67
N VAL A 325 3.55 -4.28 -6.21
CA VAL A 325 4.64 -4.06 -7.17
C VAL A 325 5.38 -2.79 -6.79
N LYS A 326 6.66 -2.92 -6.44
CA LYS A 326 7.55 -1.80 -6.16
C LYS A 326 8.05 -1.20 -7.47
N ILE A 327 8.02 0.12 -7.58
CA ILE A 327 8.58 0.88 -8.69
C ILE A 327 9.51 1.94 -8.12
N ASP A 328 10.80 1.85 -8.39
CA ASP A 328 11.80 2.84 -8.00
C ASP A 328 12.12 3.75 -9.19
N ILE A 329 11.90 5.05 -9.02
CA ILE A 329 12.21 6.11 -9.99
C ILE A 329 13.28 7.07 -9.44
N PRO A 330 14.20 7.56 -10.26
CA PRO A 330 15.12 8.64 -9.90
C PRO A 330 14.39 10.00 -9.96
N ASN A 331 14.89 10.98 -9.22
CA ASN A 331 14.31 12.34 -9.21
C ASN A 331 14.44 13.09 -10.55
N THR A 332 15.36 12.67 -11.43
CA THR A 332 15.55 13.23 -12.77
C THR A 332 14.35 12.99 -13.69
N LEU A 333 13.54 11.95 -13.44
CA LEU A 333 12.38 11.59 -14.25
C LEU A 333 11.06 12.24 -13.81
N ASP A 334 11.05 13.06 -12.75
CA ASP A 334 9.83 13.67 -12.19
C ASP A 334 9.01 14.44 -13.23
N HIS A 335 9.67 15.06 -14.21
CA HIS A 335 9.02 15.85 -15.26
C HIS A 335 8.18 15.00 -16.22
N ILE A 336 8.56 13.74 -16.43
CA ILE A 336 7.85 12.82 -17.33
C ILE A 336 6.70 12.11 -16.60
N TRP A 337 6.81 11.96 -15.28
CA TRP A 337 5.82 11.28 -14.44
C TRP A 337 4.66 12.18 -13.96
N GLY A 338 4.67 13.47 -14.33
CA GLY A 338 3.59 14.41 -14.03
C GLY A 338 3.28 14.53 -12.53
N ILE A 339 4.31 14.50 -11.68
CA ILE A 339 4.14 14.52 -10.23
C ILE A 339 3.70 15.92 -9.78
N ASN A 340 2.50 16.03 -9.21
CA ASN A 340 1.97 17.28 -8.67
C ASN A 340 2.72 17.73 -7.39
N VAL A 341 2.61 19.02 -7.03
CA VAL A 341 3.29 19.62 -5.87
C VAL A 341 3.01 18.87 -4.56
N ASN A 342 1.76 18.47 -4.35
CA ASN A 342 1.31 17.72 -3.17
C ASN A 342 1.57 16.20 -3.26
N LYS A 343 2.28 15.72 -4.31
CA LYS A 343 2.64 14.30 -4.51
C LYS A 343 1.45 13.33 -4.54
N SER A 344 0.21 13.83 -4.65
CA SER A 344 -1.02 13.03 -4.57
C SER A 344 -1.37 12.30 -5.88
N GLN A 345 -0.86 12.78 -7.01
CA GLN A 345 -1.12 12.23 -8.33
C GLN A 345 0.16 12.08 -9.12
N VAL A 346 0.28 10.92 -9.76
CA VAL A 346 1.40 10.54 -10.62
C VAL A 346 0.82 9.82 -11.83
N THR A 347 1.23 10.22 -13.03
CA THR A 347 0.80 9.60 -14.28
C THR A 347 2.01 8.97 -14.96
N PRO A 348 2.09 7.63 -15.07
CA PRO A 348 3.23 6.99 -15.70
C PRO A 348 3.25 7.30 -17.21
N PRO A 349 4.44 7.51 -17.80
CA PRO A 349 4.58 7.66 -19.25
C PRO A 349 4.09 6.42 -20.01
N GLU A 350 3.65 6.59 -21.26
CA GLU A 350 3.10 5.49 -22.08
C GLU A 350 4.05 4.28 -22.20
N VAL A 351 5.37 4.53 -22.30
CA VAL A 351 6.39 3.47 -22.35
C VAL A 351 6.36 2.62 -21.09
N VAL A 352 6.30 3.26 -19.91
CA VAL A 352 6.21 2.57 -18.62
C VAL A 352 4.87 1.86 -18.51
N ARG A 353 3.77 2.53 -18.89
CA ARG A 353 2.41 2.00 -18.85
C ARG A 353 2.26 0.67 -19.63
N LYS A 354 2.87 0.58 -20.81
CA LYS A 354 2.92 -0.67 -21.62
C LYS A 354 3.64 -1.80 -20.89
N GLN A 355 4.79 -1.50 -20.27
CA GLN A 355 5.56 -2.50 -19.50
C GLN A 355 4.81 -2.95 -18.24
N LEU A 356 4.22 -2.01 -17.48
CA LEU A 356 3.39 -2.32 -16.32
C LEU A 356 2.23 -3.25 -16.68
N LYS A 357 1.60 -3.04 -17.84
CA LYS A 357 0.53 -3.93 -18.34
C LYS A 357 1.05 -5.33 -18.66
N SER A 358 2.23 -5.45 -19.26
CA SER A 358 2.89 -6.74 -19.52
C SER A 358 3.18 -7.49 -18.21
N ILE A 359 3.73 -6.78 -17.23
CA ILE A 359 4.01 -7.32 -15.89
C ILE A 359 2.72 -7.80 -15.22
N ILE A 360 1.66 -6.99 -15.22
CA ILE A 360 0.33 -7.36 -14.69
C ILE A 360 -0.15 -8.68 -15.29
N ASN A 361 -0.12 -8.81 -16.62
CA ASN A 361 -0.61 -10.03 -17.29
C ASN A 361 0.18 -11.27 -16.86
N ARG A 362 1.48 -11.14 -16.64
CA ARG A 362 2.36 -12.21 -16.17
C ARG A 362 2.11 -12.58 -14.69
N ILE A 363 1.90 -11.59 -13.83
CA ILE A 363 1.73 -11.81 -12.37
C ILE A 363 0.30 -12.15 -11.97
N SER A 364 -0.73 -11.61 -12.63
CA SER A 364 -2.13 -11.96 -12.36
C SER A 364 -2.40 -13.44 -12.61
N GLY A 365 -1.69 -14.08 -13.55
CA GLY A 365 -1.67 -15.53 -13.68
C GLY A 365 -1.12 -16.24 -12.44
N ARG A 366 -0.08 -15.70 -11.80
CA ARG A 366 0.57 -16.26 -10.60
C ARG A 366 -0.21 -16.02 -9.32
N GLY A 367 -0.80 -14.84 -9.13
CA GLY A 367 -1.74 -14.56 -8.02
C GLY A 367 -2.93 -15.52 -8.08
N LYS A 368 -3.52 -15.68 -9.26
CA LYS A 368 -4.51 -16.74 -9.53
C LYS A 368 -3.96 -18.13 -9.28
N ASN A 369 -2.67 -18.40 -9.52
CA ASN A 369 -2.06 -19.72 -9.26
C ASN A 369 -1.85 -20.02 -7.77
N VAL A 370 -1.77 -19.04 -6.87
CA VAL A 370 -1.79 -19.29 -5.42
C VAL A 370 -3.15 -19.88 -5.02
N PHE A 371 -4.24 -19.30 -5.53
CA PHE A 371 -5.60 -19.82 -5.35
C PHE A 371 -5.86 -21.10 -6.18
N LYS A 372 -5.35 -21.18 -7.41
CA LYS A 372 -5.51 -22.36 -8.28
C LYS A 372 -4.63 -23.53 -7.87
N ARG A 373 -3.49 -23.38 -7.19
CA ARG A 373 -2.72 -24.53 -6.68
C ARG A 373 -3.56 -25.32 -5.68
N LYS A 374 -4.37 -24.66 -4.88
CA LYS A 374 -5.38 -25.29 -4.01
C LYS A 374 -6.46 -26.00 -4.85
N ALA A 375 -7.02 -25.32 -5.86
CA ALA A 375 -8.01 -25.91 -6.79
C ALA A 375 -7.46 -27.01 -7.73
N ALA A 376 -6.15 -27.02 -7.99
CA ALA A 376 -5.46 -28.00 -8.84
C ALA A 376 -4.90 -29.16 -8.04
N GLN A 377 -4.58 -28.98 -6.75
CA GLN A 377 -4.44 -30.10 -5.81
C GLN A 377 -5.75 -30.89 -5.68
N LEU A 378 -6.90 -30.23 -5.88
CA LEU A 378 -8.22 -30.86 -6.04
C LEU A 378 -8.49 -31.41 -7.46
N ARG A 379 -7.57 -31.26 -8.41
CA ARG A 379 -7.60 -31.96 -9.71
C ARG A 379 -6.35 -32.82 -9.87
N PRO A 380 -6.23 -33.92 -9.12
CA PRO A 380 -5.16 -34.86 -9.37
C PRO A 380 -5.28 -35.39 -10.81
N LYS A 381 -4.27 -35.11 -11.64
CA LYS A 381 -4.19 -35.60 -13.02
C LYS A 381 -4.32 -37.12 -12.98
N GLY A 382 -5.26 -37.66 -13.76
CA GLY A 382 -5.53 -39.09 -13.80
C GLY A 382 -6.55 -39.58 -12.77
N LYS A 383 -7.20 -38.71 -11.97
CA LYS A 383 -8.33 -39.15 -11.14
C LYS A 383 -9.70 -38.98 -11.78
N ILE A 384 -10.54 -40.00 -11.62
CA ILE A 384 -11.98 -39.97 -11.84
C ILE A 384 -12.59 -39.16 -10.68
N VAL A 385 -13.06 -37.95 -11.00
CA VAL A 385 -13.67 -37.02 -10.04
C VAL A 385 -15.18 -37.17 -10.01
N VAL A 386 -15.80 -36.80 -8.89
CA VAL A 386 -17.28 -36.82 -8.74
C VAL A 386 -17.93 -35.67 -9.51
N TRP A 387 -17.26 -34.51 -9.60
CA TRP A 387 -17.78 -33.32 -10.26
C TRP A 387 -17.01 -32.98 -11.54
N ASN A 388 -17.73 -32.89 -12.65
CA ASN A 388 -17.29 -32.31 -13.89
C ASN A 388 -17.47 -30.80 -13.87
N ARG A 389 -16.52 -30.08 -14.47
CA ARG A 389 -16.62 -28.62 -14.67
C ARG A 389 -16.42 -28.31 -16.15
N GLU A 390 -17.49 -27.88 -16.79
CA GLU A 390 -17.53 -27.49 -18.20
C GLU A 390 -17.47 -25.96 -18.33
N ILE A 391 -16.79 -25.47 -19.36
CA ILE A 391 -16.83 -24.06 -19.74
C ILE A 391 -17.46 -23.99 -21.14
N LYS A 392 -18.60 -23.30 -21.28
CA LYS A 392 -19.25 -23.01 -22.57
C LYS A 392 -19.61 -21.54 -22.64
N ASN A 393 -19.19 -20.85 -23.70
CA ASN A 393 -19.48 -19.43 -23.95
C ASN A 393 -19.16 -18.50 -22.77
N GLY A 394 -18.04 -18.74 -22.08
CA GLY A 394 -17.63 -17.97 -20.91
C GLY A 394 -18.42 -18.25 -19.62
N LYS A 395 -19.42 -19.13 -19.67
CA LYS A 395 -20.16 -19.62 -18.49
C LYS A 395 -19.58 -20.94 -18.01
N ILE A 396 -19.55 -21.13 -16.70
CA ILE A 396 -19.10 -22.35 -16.05
C ILE A 396 -20.34 -23.17 -15.66
N LYS A 397 -20.35 -24.46 -15.97
CA LYS A 397 -21.34 -25.41 -15.48
C LYS A 397 -20.63 -26.50 -14.67
N TYR A 398 -21.17 -26.81 -13.50
CA TYR A 398 -20.78 -27.98 -12.72
C TYR A 398 -21.81 -29.08 -12.97
N SER A 399 -21.36 -30.31 -13.16
CA SER A 399 -22.22 -31.48 -13.39
C SER A 399 -21.66 -32.69 -12.63
N ILE A 400 -22.53 -33.58 -12.17
CA ILE A 400 -22.10 -34.83 -11.54
C ILE A 400 -21.61 -35.78 -12.62
N ASN A 401 -20.50 -36.47 -12.37
CA ASN A 401 -19.89 -37.41 -13.29
C ASN A 401 -20.58 -38.77 -13.23
N SER A 402 -21.55 -39.02 -14.11
CA SER A 402 -22.28 -40.30 -14.19
C SER A 402 -21.39 -41.52 -14.52
N ASN A 403 -20.17 -41.29 -15.03
CA ASN A 403 -19.19 -42.35 -15.31
C ASN A 403 -18.35 -42.70 -14.08
N HIS A 404 -18.60 -42.06 -12.93
CA HIS A 404 -17.95 -42.43 -11.68
C HIS A 404 -18.36 -43.85 -11.28
N PRO A 405 -17.44 -44.77 -10.94
CA PRO A 405 -17.71 -46.21 -10.73
C PRO A 405 -18.92 -46.51 -9.83
N LEU A 406 -19.02 -45.84 -8.68
CA LEU A 406 -20.16 -45.99 -7.76
C LEU A 406 -21.51 -45.58 -8.38
N LEU A 407 -21.51 -44.53 -9.21
CA LEU A 407 -22.73 -44.04 -9.84
C LEU A 407 -23.08 -44.90 -11.05
N SER A 408 -22.09 -45.24 -11.88
CA SER A 408 -22.30 -46.07 -13.07
C SER A 408 -22.76 -47.49 -12.73
N ASP A 409 -22.23 -48.09 -11.66
CA ASP A 409 -22.65 -49.43 -11.21
C ASP A 409 -24.14 -49.47 -10.84
N ILE A 410 -24.61 -48.46 -10.09
CA ILE A 410 -26.03 -48.31 -9.76
C ILE A 410 -26.86 -48.06 -11.02
N LEU A 411 -26.44 -47.13 -11.88
CA LEU A 411 -27.17 -46.76 -13.10
C LEU A 411 -27.26 -47.90 -14.13
N ASN A 412 -26.35 -48.87 -14.08
CA ASN A 412 -26.34 -50.03 -14.96
C ASN A 412 -27.17 -51.21 -14.44
N LYS A 413 -27.42 -51.28 -13.12
CA LYS A 413 -28.20 -52.35 -12.47
C LYS A 413 -29.72 -52.07 -12.43
N ILE A 414 -30.14 -50.85 -12.73
CA ILE A 414 -31.54 -50.42 -12.65
C ILE A 414 -32.22 -50.34 -14.03
N PRO A 415 -33.56 -50.50 -14.09
CA PRO A 415 -34.29 -50.35 -15.34
C PRO A 415 -34.18 -48.92 -15.94
N PRO A 416 -34.29 -48.77 -17.27
CA PRO A 416 -34.11 -47.48 -17.97
C PRO A 416 -35.00 -46.34 -17.45
N GLU A 417 -36.22 -46.65 -17.03
CA GLU A 417 -37.18 -45.67 -16.48
C GLU A 417 -36.71 -45.04 -15.16
N PHE A 418 -36.01 -45.80 -14.32
CA PHE A 418 -35.45 -45.32 -13.05
C PHE A 418 -34.12 -44.60 -13.27
N ARG A 419 -33.34 -45.01 -14.29
CA ARG A 419 -32.10 -44.35 -14.68
C ARG A 419 -32.31 -42.87 -14.99
N VAL A 420 -33.30 -42.55 -15.81
CA VAL A 420 -33.63 -41.16 -16.17
C VAL A 420 -34.03 -40.33 -14.94
N LYS A 421 -34.78 -40.94 -13.99
CA LYS A 421 -35.17 -40.26 -12.75
C LYS A 421 -33.94 -39.90 -11.90
N ILE A 422 -33.01 -40.83 -11.71
CA ILE A 422 -31.78 -40.61 -10.94
C ILE A 422 -30.87 -39.59 -11.62
N GLU A 423 -30.67 -39.68 -12.94
CA GLU A 423 -29.88 -38.71 -13.69
C GLU A 423 -30.46 -37.29 -13.62
N ASN A 424 -31.79 -37.15 -13.61
CA ASN A 424 -32.45 -35.87 -13.38
C ASN A 424 -32.25 -35.37 -11.93
N SER A 425 -32.27 -36.24 -10.91
CA SER A 425 -31.92 -35.87 -9.54
C SER A 425 -30.49 -35.35 -9.43
N TYR A 426 -29.53 -36.00 -10.08
CA TYR A 426 -28.14 -35.53 -10.13
C TYR A 426 -28.01 -34.17 -10.82
N ARG A 427 -28.75 -33.95 -11.91
CA ARG A 427 -28.81 -32.66 -12.58
C ARG A 427 -29.37 -31.57 -11.67
N MET A 428 -30.45 -31.87 -10.96
CA MET A 428 -31.07 -30.94 -10.01
C MET A 428 -30.09 -30.53 -8.91
N ILE A 429 -29.40 -31.50 -8.28
CA ILE A 429 -28.39 -31.23 -7.24
C ILE A 429 -27.25 -30.35 -7.79
N ALA A 430 -26.80 -30.63 -9.01
CA ALA A 430 -25.74 -29.86 -9.64
C ALA A 430 -26.15 -28.43 -9.98
N GLU A 431 -27.38 -28.24 -10.48
CA GLU A 431 -27.91 -26.95 -10.88
C GLU A 431 -28.39 -26.11 -9.68
N SER A 432 -28.72 -26.75 -8.55
CA SER A 432 -29.07 -26.07 -7.30
C SER A 432 -27.86 -25.72 -6.42
N PHE A 433 -26.63 -25.87 -6.92
CA PHE A 433 -25.44 -25.50 -6.15
C PHE A 433 -25.47 -23.99 -5.82
N PRO A 434 -25.37 -23.58 -4.55
CA PRO A 434 -25.56 -22.19 -4.14
C PRO A 434 -24.31 -21.35 -4.43
N HIS A 435 -24.09 -21.02 -5.71
CA HIS A 435 -22.90 -20.33 -6.19
C HIS A 435 -22.66 -18.98 -5.50
N ASP A 436 -23.70 -18.18 -5.32
CA ASP A 436 -23.57 -16.83 -4.75
C ASP A 436 -23.23 -16.87 -3.26
N ILE A 437 -23.86 -17.79 -2.51
CA ILE A 437 -23.58 -18.01 -1.08
C ILE A 437 -22.15 -18.51 -0.92
N HIS A 438 -21.76 -19.55 -1.66
CA HIS A 438 -20.40 -20.06 -1.63
C HIS A 438 -19.37 -18.99 -2.01
N TYR A 439 -19.64 -18.14 -3.01
CA TYR A 439 -18.74 -17.04 -3.37
C TYR A 439 -18.58 -16.04 -2.23
N ASN A 440 -19.68 -15.69 -1.55
CA ASN A 440 -19.65 -14.79 -0.39
C ASN A 440 -18.84 -15.40 0.77
N ASP A 441 -19.10 -16.67 1.10
CA ASP A 441 -18.36 -17.39 2.15
C ASP A 441 -16.87 -17.51 1.81
N ALA A 442 -16.54 -17.82 0.54
CA ALA A 442 -15.16 -17.93 0.09
C ALA A 442 -14.42 -16.59 -0.02
N ALA A 443 -15.15 -15.48 -0.15
CA ALA A 443 -14.59 -14.13 -0.09
C ALA A 443 -14.43 -13.64 1.36
N ASN A 444 -15.15 -14.26 2.31
CA ASN A 444 -15.03 -13.95 3.73
C ASN A 444 -13.81 -14.67 4.32
N ASP A 445 -12.74 -13.90 4.55
CA ASP A 445 -11.51 -14.41 5.17
C ASP A 445 -11.72 -14.93 6.61
N GLU A 446 -12.88 -14.74 7.26
CA GLU A 446 -13.18 -15.25 8.61
C GLU A 446 -13.76 -16.68 8.63
N VAL A 447 -14.21 -17.21 7.49
CA VAL A 447 -14.88 -18.51 7.41
C VAL A 447 -13.94 -19.54 6.79
N ASP A 448 -13.73 -20.66 7.49
CA ASP A 448 -13.00 -21.81 6.97
C ASP A 448 -13.99 -22.92 6.56
N PHE A 449 -13.82 -23.45 5.34
CA PHE A 449 -14.57 -24.62 4.90
C PHE A 449 -14.05 -25.87 5.61
N TYR A 450 -14.93 -26.51 6.38
CA TYR A 450 -14.67 -27.80 7.00
C TYR A 450 -15.20 -28.95 6.12
N GLN A 451 -14.39 -29.99 5.94
CA GLN A 451 -14.84 -31.25 5.34
C GLN A 451 -14.87 -32.32 6.43
N GLU A 452 -16.06 -32.83 6.71
CA GLU A 452 -16.24 -33.92 7.67
C GLU A 452 -15.76 -35.24 7.03
N ASN A 453 -14.65 -35.78 7.54
CA ASN A 453 -14.13 -37.08 7.13
C ASN A 453 -14.41 -38.09 8.23
N ASP A 454 -15.56 -38.78 8.17
CA ASP A 454 -15.81 -39.94 9.03
C ASP A 454 -15.01 -41.16 8.53
N PRO A 455 -14.05 -41.70 9.31
CA PRO A 455 -13.28 -42.87 8.91
C PRO A 455 -14.14 -44.09 8.60
N LYS A 456 -15.28 -44.28 9.30
CA LYS A 456 -16.18 -45.41 9.07
C LYS A 456 -16.90 -45.28 7.73
N ALA A 457 -17.47 -44.10 7.45
CA ALA A 457 -18.07 -43.81 6.16
C ALA A 457 -17.05 -43.93 5.01
N THR A 458 -15.81 -43.48 5.22
CA THR A 458 -14.72 -43.60 4.25
C THR A 458 -14.40 -45.06 3.92
N ILE A 459 -14.26 -45.91 4.95
CA ILE A 459 -14.01 -47.36 4.78
C ILE A 459 -15.18 -48.01 4.03
N HIS A 460 -16.41 -47.67 4.41
CA HIS A 460 -17.61 -48.19 3.77
C HIS A 460 -17.65 -47.82 2.28
N LEU A 461 -17.41 -46.55 1.95
CA LEU A 461 -17.37 -46.04 0.58
C LEU A 461 -16.27 -46.71 -0.26
N CYS A 462 -15.08 -46.91 0.30
CA CYS A 462 -14.01 -47.68 -0.34
C CYS A 462 -14.44 -49.12 -0.63
N THR A 463 -15.14 -49.76 0.30
CA THR A 463 -15.59 -51.15 0.17
C THR A 463 -16.67 -51.29 -0.91
N GLU A 464 -17.63 -50.37 -0.95
CA GLU A 464 -18.64 -50.32 -2.02
C GLU A 464 -18.00 -50.05 -3.38
N MET A 465 -16.98 -49.18 -3.44
CA MET A 465 -16.28 -48.88 -4.68
C MET A 465 -15.48 -50.09 -5.19
N ILE A 466 -14.84 -50.85 -4.30
CA ILE A 466 -14.21 -52.13 -4.63
C ILE A 466 -15.24 -53.09 -5.24
N ALA A 467 -16.41 -53.23 -4.63
CA ALA A 467 -17.48 -54.11 -5.13
C ALA A 467 -18.01 -53.66 -6.50
N ALA A 468 -18.25 -52.35 -6.67
CA ALA A 468 -18.73 -51.75 -7.93
C ALA A 468 -17.72 -51.86 -9.08
N MET A 469 -16.42 -51.77 -8.78
CA MET A 469 -15.39 -51.97 -9.80
C MET A 469 -15.26 -53.45 -10.18
N LYS A 470 -15.36 -54.37 -9.20
CA LYS A 470 -15.37 -55.82 -9.47
C LYS A 470 -16.58 -56.26 -10.31
N SER A 471 -17.78 -55.73 -10.06
CA SER A 471 -18.96 -56.02 -10.89
C SER A 471 -18.83 -55.52 -12.32
N CYS A 472 -17.99 -54.50 -12.55
CA CYS A 472 -17.64 -54.01 -13.88
C CYS A 472 -16.47 -54.78 -14.54
N GLY A 473 -16.01 -55.88 -13.94
CA GLY A 473 -14.94 -56.73 -14.47
C GLY A 473 -13.51 -56.25 -14.19
N ILE A 474 -13.34 -55.25 -13.30
CA ILE A 474 -12.02 -54.71 -12.93
C ILE A 474 -11.51 -55.51 -11.72
N ILE A 475 -10.39 -56.21 -11.91
CA ILE A 475 -9.77 -57.10 -10.91
C ILE A 475 -8.24 -56.90 -10.88
N GLY A 476 -7.55 -57.56 -9.94
CA GLY A 476 -6.09 -57.58 -9.92
C GLY A 476 -5.45 -56.21 -9.64
N ASP A 477 -4.26 -56.02 -10.20
CA ASP A 477 -3.52 -54.75 -10.11
C ASP A 477 -4.26 -53.57 -10.78
N GLU A 478 -5.18 -53.84 -11.72
CA GLU A 478 -6.00 -52.82 -12.36
C GLU A 478 -7.00 -52.19 -11.37
N LEU A 479 -7.55 -52.99 -10.45
CA LEU A 479 -8.45 -52.53 -9.39
C LEU A 479 -7.75 -51.54 -8.45
N ARG A 480 -6.55 -51.90 -7.98
CA ARG A 480 -5.73 -51.02 -7.14
C ARG A 480 -5.43 -49.70 -7.84
N LYS A 481 -4.98 -49.79 -9.09
CA LYS A 481 -4.65 -48.61 -9.89
C LYS A 481 -5.87 -47.70 -10.06
N LYS A 482 -7.03 -48.24 -10.42
CA LYS A 482 -8.27 -47.47 -10.59
C LYS A 482 -8.80 -46.86 -9.29
N LEU A 483 -8.62 -47.52 -8.13
CA LEU A 483 -9.01 -46.96 -6.83
C LEU A 483 -8.14 -45.74 -6.44
N ILE A 484 -6.84 -45.80 -6.68
CA ILE A 484 -5.92 -44.66 -6.46
C ILE A 484 -6.24 -43.52 -7.44
N GLU A 485 -6.61 -43.90 -8.67
CA GLU A 485 -7.12 -43.03 -9.73
C GLU A 485 -8.59 -42.63 -9.53
N THR A 486 -9.25 -42.90 -8.41
CA THR A 486 -10.63 -42.42 -8.17
C THR A 486 -10.65 -41.50 -6.95
N GLU A 487 -11.42 -40.42 -7.02
CA GLU A 487 -11.59 -39.50 -5.90
C GLU A 487 -12.48 -40.12 -4.82
N ILE A 488 -11.90 -40.41 -3.66
CA ILE A 488 -12.62 -40.92 -2.48
C ILE A 488 -12.35 -39.95 -1.31
N PRO A 489 -13.36 -39.20 -0.83
CA PRO A 489 -13.19 -38.31 0.31
C PRO A 489 -12.62 -39.05 1.52
N GLY A 490 -11.57 -38.49 2.14
CA GLY A 490 -10.93 -39.06 3.33
C GLY A 490 -10.03 -40.29 3.11
N ALA A 491 -9.99 -40.89 1.92
CA ALA A 491 -9.19 -42.11 1.70
C ALA A 491 -7.70 -41.81 1.42
N THR A 492 -6.83 -42.57 2.07
CA THR A 492 -5.38 -42.57 1.81
C THR A 492 -4.96 -43.81 1.04
N GLU A 493 -3.83 -43.76 0.31
CA GLU A 493 -3.29 -44.94 -0.40
C GLU A 493 -3.07 -46.13 0.55
N GLN A 494 -2.61 -45.86 1.77
CA GLN A 494 -2.43 -46.87 2.82
C GLN A 494 -3.75 -47.54 3.23
N LEU A 495 -4.86 -46.79 3.24
CA LEU A 495 -6.18 -47.34 3.55
C LEU A 495 -6.67 -48.25 2.42
N ILE A 496 -6.49 -47.81 1.16
CA ILE A 496 -6.83 -48.61 -0.03
C ILE A 496 -6.04 -49.92 -0.02
N ASP A 497 -4.73 -49.86 0.27
CA ASP A 497 -3.87 -51.04 0.33
C ASP A 497 -4.26 -52.06 1.40
N LYS A 498 -4.86 -51.60 2.51
CA LYS A 498 -5.39 -52.47 3.59
C LYS A 498 -6.71 -53.13 3.23
N LEU A 499 -7.53 -52.49 2.38
CA LEU A 499 -8.87 -52.97 2.03
C LEU A 499 -8.86 -53.95 0.84
N ILE A 500 -7.84 -53.87 -0.02
CA ILE A 500 -7.63 -54.84 -1.10
C ILE A 500 -7.02 -56.12 -0.50
N ARG A 501 -7.71 -57.25 -0.63
CA ARG A 501 -7.25 -58.54 -0.08
C ARG A 501 -6.01 -59.05 -0.83
N PRO A 502 -5.12 -59.84 -0.20
CA PRO A 502 -3.95 -60.42 -0.88
C PRO A 502 -4.31 -61.27 -2.10
N GLU A 503 -5.46 -61.93 -2.04
CA GLU A 503 -6.06 -62.75 -3.11
C GLU A 503 -6.41 -61.93 -4.36
N ASP A 504 -6.68 -60.63 -4.19
CA ASP A 504 -6.99 -59.69 -5.27
C ASP A 504 -5.73 -59.09 -5.94
N ARG A 505 -4.51 -59.45 -5.49
CA ARG A 505 -3.21 -58.99 -6.06
C ARG A 505 -2.53 -60.02 -6.97
N LEU A 506 -3.13 -61.20 -7.13
CA LEU A 506 -2.57 -62.35 -7.86
C LEU A 506 -3.55 -62.81 -8.94
N CYS A 507 -3.73 -61.99 -9.97
CA CYS A 507 -4.16 -62.37 -11.32
C CYS A 507 -3.67 -61.31 -12.31
#